data_AF-A0A7S2Y592-F1
#
_entry.id   AF-A0A7S2Y592-F1
#
_cell.length_a   1.000
_cell.length_b   1.000
_cell.length_c   1.000
_cell.angle_alpha   90.00
_cell.angle_beta   90.00
_cell.angle_gamma   90.00
#
_symmetry.space_group_name_H-M   'P 1'
#
loop_
_entity.id
_entity.type
_entity.pdbx_description
1 polymer ?
#
loop_
_entity_poly.entity_id
_entity_poly.type
_entity_poly.pdbx_seq_one_letter_code
_entity_poly.pdbx_strand_id
1 'polypeptide(L)'
;FKQAWLEQAVELQLLDSVDNAKGVAQILYMASGLDKAQVGIYLSKGPEEDYPFNTKVRDFFISQFDFTKMGFAAALRLFLSKFRLPGEAQCIDRFMEGFANELYRQQGGVSSFFKNSDAVYVLSFSTIML
;
A
#
# COMPACT_ATOMS: atom_id res chain seq x y z
N PHE A 1 -18.96 3.12 0.99
CA PHE A 1 -17.96 3.27 2.07
C PHE A 1 -17.72 4.76 2.35
N LYS A 2 -18.69 5.41 3.02
CA LYS A 2 -18.53 6.78 3.54
C LYS A 2 -17.63 6.70 4.78
N GLN A 3 -16.90 7.78 5.06
CA GLN A 3 -15.88 7.95 6.11
C GLN A 3 -16.36 7.70 7.56
N ALA A 4 -17.59 7.23 7.78
CA ALA A 4 -18.20 6.99 9.09
C ALA A 4 -17.37 6.07 10.01
N TRP A 5 -16.57 5.15 9.44
CA TRP A 5 -15.70 4.30 10.24
C TRP A 5 -14.51 5.06 10.84
N LEU A 6 -14.05 6.15 10.20
CA LEU A 6 -12.99 6.99 10.75
C LEU A 6 -13.47 7.73 11.99
N GLU A 7 -14.70 8.26 11.94
CA GLU A 7 -15.35 8.92 13.07
C GLU A 7 -15.53 7.93 14.24
N GLN A 8 -16.03 6.73 13.95
CA GLN A 8 -16.12 5.67 14.97
C GLN A 8 -14.76 5.25 15.53
N ALA A 9 -13.71 5.22 14.71
CA ALA A 9 -12.37 4.87 15.19
C ALA A 9 -11.78 5.95 16.11
N VAL A 10 -12.13 7.22 15.91
CA VAL A 10 -11.80 8.31 16.85
C VAL A 10 -12.62 8.18 18.13
N GLU A 11 -13.93 7.91 18.04
CA GLU A 11 -14.79 7.68 19.21
C GLU A 11 -14.33 6.50 20.07
N LEU A 12 -13.83 5.44 19.44
CA LEU A 12 -13.25 4.26 20.11
C LEU A 12 -11.81 4.47 20.61
N GLN A 13 -11.27 5.68 20.49
CA GLN A 13 -9.89 6.05 20.86
C GLN A 13 -8.81 5.20 20.17
N LEU A 14 -9.10 4.65 18.99
CA LEU A 14 -8.13 3.95 18.14
C LEU A 14 -7.32 4.94 17.27
N LEU A 15 -7.85 6.15 17.06
CA LEU A 15 -7.24 7.25 16.31
C LEU A 15 -7.33 8.56 17.11
N ASP A 16 -6.25 9.34 17.13
CA ASP A 16 -6.27 10.70 17.69
C ASP A 16 -7.15 11.67 16.88
N SER A 17 -7.15 11.52 15.55
CA SER A 17 -7.98 12.32 14.65
C SER A 17 -8.20 11.61 13.31
N VAL A 18 -9.29 11.95 12.63
CA VAL A 18 -9.66 11.42 11.30
C VAL A 18 -8.66 11.83 10.20
N ASP A 19 -7.89 12.90 10.41
CA ASP A 19 -6.83 13.39 9.51
C ASP A 19 -5.45 12.73 9.75
N ASN A 20 -5.33 11.83 10.72
CA ASN A 20 -4.08 11.12 10.97
C ASN A 20 -3.87 9.95 9.99
N ALA A 21 -3.33 10.27 8.81
CA ALA A 21 -3.09 9.28 7.75
C ALA A 21 -2.22 8.09 8.21
N LYS A 22 -1.24 8.32 9.09
CA LYS A 22 -0.37 7.28 9.62
C LYS A 22 -1.13 6.30 10.53
N GLY A 23 -1.97 6.83 11.42
CA GLY A 23 -2.83 5.99 12.28
C GLY A 23 -3.81 5.16 11.46
N VAL A 24 -4.42 5.78 10.43
CA VAL A 24 -5.34 5.08 9.51
C VAL A 24 -4.61 3.94 8.80
N ALA A 25 -3.42 4.21 8.26
CA ALA A 25 -2.59 3.19 7.61
C ALA A 25 -2.24 2.02 8.55
N GLN A 26 -1.89 2.32 9.80
CA GLN A 26 -1.55 1.32 10.80
C GLN A 26 -2.75 0.42 11.15
N ILE A 27 -3.94 1.00 11.31
CA ILE A 27 -5.18 0.24 11.53
C ILE A 27 -5.46 -0.68 10.33
N LEU A 28 -5.38 -0.15 9.11
CA LEU A 28 -5.60 -0.96 7.89
C LEU A 28 -4.58 -2.09 7.76
N TYR A 29 -3.35 -1.91 8.24
CA TYR A 29 -2.29 -2.92 8.19
C TYR A 29 -2.43 -4.01 9.26
N MET A 30 -2.92 -3.65 10.45
CA MET A 30 -3.03 -4.53 11.62
C MET A 30 -4.37 -5.27 11.70
N ALA A 31 -5.45 -4.67 11.20
CA ALA A 31 -6.79 -5.19 11.38
C ALA A 31 -7.04 -6.44 10.51
N SER A 32 -6.88 -7.62 11.12
CA SER A 32 -7.10 -8.93 10.50
C SER A 32 -8.58 -9.20 10.14
N GLY A 33 -9.52 -8.48 10.74
CA GLY A 33 -10.96 -8.61 10.51
C GLY A 33 -11.53 -7.71 9.41
N LEU A 34 -10.73 -6.86 8.77
CA LEU A 34 -11.20 -6.01 7.67
C LEU A 34 -11.31 -6.79 6.37
N ASP A 35 -12.34 -6.46 5.58
CA ASP A 35 -12.47 -6.95 4.21
C ASP A 35 -11.31 -6.43 3.36
N LYS A 36 -10.40 -7.34 2.98
CA LYS A 36 -9.23 -7.06 2.16
C LYS A 36 -9.57 -6.40 0.81
N ALA A 37 -10.76 -6.67 0.26
CA ALA A 37 -11.22 -6.01 -0.96
C ALA A 37 -11.54 -4.53 -0.71
N GLN A 38 -12.17 -4.21 0.42
CA GLN A 38 -12.46 -2.82 0.79
C GLN A 38 -11.20 -2.04 1.15
N VAL A 39 -10.23 -2.69 1.80
CA VAL A 39 -8.90 -2.10 2.02
C VAL A 39 -8.25 -1.75 0.68
N GLY A 40 -8.25 -2.68 -0.28
CA GLY A 40 -7.73 -2.45 -1.63
C GLY A 40 -8.38 -1.26 -2.32
N ILE A 41 -9.71 -1.20 -2.33
CA ILE A 41 -10.48 -0.10 -2.94
C ILE A 41 -10.21 1.24 -2.25
N TYR A 42 -10.09 1.24 -0.91
CA TYR A 42 -9.85 2.47 -0.15
C TYR A 42 -8.45 3.05 -0.42
N LEU A 43 -7.43 2.19 -0.46
CA LEU A 43 -6.03 2.58 -0.69
C LEU A 43 -5.75 2.92 -2.16
N SER A 44 -6.51 2.37 -3.12
CA SER A 44 -6.35 2.65 -4.54
C SER A 44 -7.03 3.92 -5.03
N LYS A 45 -7.80 4.60 -4.16
CA LYS A 45 -8.43 5.88 -4.49
C LYS A 45 -7.35 6.87 -4.92
N GLY A 46 -7.61 7.49 -6.06
CA GLY A 46 -6.78 8.48 -6.71
C GLY A 46 -7.55 9.05 -7.90
N PRO A 47 -6.99 10.03 -8.63
CA PRO A 47 -5.63 10.59 -8.52
C PRO A 47 -5.37 11.39 -7.24
N GLU A 48 -4.10 11.74 -6.95
CA GLU A 48 -3.70 12.46 -5.72
C GLU A 48 -4.38 13.82 -5.59
N GLU A 49 -4.65 14.50 -6.71
CA GLU A 49 -5.38 15.77 -6.76
C GLU A 49 -6.79 15.68 -6.13
N ASP A 50 -7.50 14.57 -6.37
CA ASP A 50 -8.85 14.33 -5.87
C ASP A 50 -8.84 13.65 -4.49
N TYR A 51 -7.82 12.82 -4.21
CA TYR A 51 -7.74 11.99 -3.01
C TYR A 51 -6.38 12.09 -2.30
N PRO A 52 -5.93 13.29 -1.88
CA PRO A 52 -4.60 13.48 -1.29
C PRO A 52 -4.45 12.74 0.05
N PHE A 53 -5.54 12.58 0.79
CA PHE A 53 -5.54 11.84 2.05
C PHE A 53 -5.34 10.34 1.83
N ASN A 54 -6.06 9.73 0.88
CA ASN A 54 -5.93 8.31 0.57
C ASN A 54 -4.54 7.97 0.03
N THR A 55 -3.96 8.84 -0.80
CA THR A 55 -2.57 8.72 -1.24
C THR A 55 -1.61 8.69 -0.06
N LYS A 56 -1.70 9.64 0.88
CA LYS A 56 -0.86 9.61 2.10
C LYS A 56 -1.04 8.35 2.92
N VAL A 57 -2.28 7.89 3.11
CA VAL A 57 -2.57 6.64 3.83
C VAL A 57 -1.92 5.45 3.11
N ARG A 58 -2.02 5.37 1.78
CA ARG A 58 -1.36 4.34 0.97
C ARG A 58 0.14 4.37 1.19
N ASP A 59 0.78 5.52 1.10
CA ASP A 59 2.24 5.61 1.23
C ASP A 59 2.70 5.18 2.63
N PHE A 60 2.00 5.61 3.69
CA PHE A 60 2.27 5.14 5.04
C PHE A 60 1.98 3.65 5.24
N PHE A 61 0.98 3.10 4.55
CA PHE A 61 0.63 1.68 4.59
C PHE A 61 1.72 0.84 3.93
N ILE A 62 2.20 1.25 2.76
CA ILE A 62 3.28 0.58 2.04
C ILE A 62 4.59 0.68 2.85
N SER A 63 4.84 1.80 3.53
CA SER A 63 6.02 1.94 4.40
C SER A 63 5.99 1.06 5.65
N GLN A 64 4.86 0.39 5.98
CA GLN A 64 4.81 -0.57 7.10
C GLN A 64 5.41 -1.93 6.74
N PHE A 65 5.60 -2.21 5.45
CA PHE A 65 6.19 -3.47 5.03
C PHE A 65 7.70 -3.44 5.22
N ASP A 66 8.25 -4.52 5.77
CA ASP A 66 9.69 -4.75 5.81
C ASP A 66 10.06 -5.73 4.71
N PHE A 67 10.71 -5.22 3.67
CA PHE A 67 11.25 -5.96 2.54
C PHE A 67 12.77 -6.18 2.64
N THR A 68 13.37 -5.80 3.76
CA THR A 68 14.82 -5.91 3.98
C THR A 68 15.24 -7.38 3.86
N LYS A 69 16.26 -7.65 3.04
CA LYS A 69 16.77 -9.00 2.76
C LYS A 69 15.75 -9.97 2.15
N MET A 70 14.60 -9.50 1.67
CA MET A 70 13.63 -10.34 0.97
C MET A 70 13.92 -10.37 -0.54
N GLY A 71 13.79 -11.55 -1.14
CA GLY A 71 13.76 -11.68 -2.59
C GLY A 71 12.46 -11.10 -3.17
N PHE A 72 12.51 -10.62 -4.42
CA PHE A 72 11.38 -9.96 -5.09
C PHE A 72 10.04 -10.73 -4.96
N ALA A 73 10.02 -12.01 -5.29
CA ALA A 73 8.79 -12.81 -5.24
C ALA A 73 8.24 -12.96 -3.81
N ALA A 74 9.11 -13.01 -2.79
CA ALA A 74 8.70 -13.07 -1.40
C ALA A 74 8.13 -11.72 -0.93
N ALA A 75 8.78 -10.61 -1.30
CA ALA A 75 8.29 -9.26 -1.03
C ALA A 75 6.91 -9.01 -1.67
N LEU A 76 6.74 -9.40 -2.95
CA LEU A 76 5.47 -9.24 -3.66
C LEU A 76 4.35 -10.09 -3.03
N ARG A 77 4.63 -11.34 -2.65
CA ARG A 77 3.64 -12.19 -1.94
C ARG A 77 3.26 -11.60 -0.59
N LEU A 78 4.23 -11.08 0.18
CA LEU A 78 3.95 -10.41 1.44
C LEU A 78 3.05 -9.18 1.22
N PHE A 79 3.40 -8.37 0.22
CA PHE A 79 2.64 -7.17 -0.15
C PHE A 79 1.17 -7.49 -0.47
N LEU A 80 0.95 -8.43 -1.39
CA LEU A 80 -0.39 -8.85 -1.83
C LEU A 80 -1.15 -9.67 -0.78
N SER A 81 -0.52 -10.08 0.33
CA SER A 81 -1.20 -10.83 1.39
C SER A 81 -2.13 -9.95 2.24
N LYS A 82 -1.88 -8.64 2.30
CA LYS A 82 -2.54 -7.70 3.21
C LYS A 82 -3.81 -7.07 2.63
N PHE A 83 -3.96 -7.06 1.31
CA PHE A 83 -5.12 -6.48 0.64
C PHE A 83 -5.45 -7.29 -0.63
N ARG A 84 -6.63 -7.09 -1.20
CA ARG A 84 -6.97 -7.65 -2.51
C ARG A 84 -6.79 -6.57 -3.56
N LEU A 85 -6.05 -6.88 -4.61
CA LEU A 85 -5.88 -5.94 -5.73
C LEU A 85 -7.25 -5.60 -6.34
N PRO A 86 -7.55 -4.32 -6.56
CA PRO A 86 -8.70 -3.91 -7.36
C PRO A 86 -8.54 -4.39 -8.81
N GLY A 87 -9.64 -4.62 -9.52
CA GLY A 87 -9.61 -5.06 -10.92
C GLY A 87 -9.31 -3.95 -11.94
N GLU A 88 -9.35 -2.69 -11.52
CA GLU A 88 -9.11 -1.53 -12.37
C GLU A 88 -7.61 -1.32 -12.58
N ALA A 89 -7.16 -1.24 -13.83
CA ALA A 89 -5.73 -1.13 -14.17
C ALA A 89 -5.05 0.06 -13.47
N GLN A 90 -5.71 1.22 -13.43
CA GLN A 90 -5.19 2.43 -12.77
C GLN A 90 -5.03 2.26 -11.25
N CYS A 91 -5.84 1.40 -10.63
CA CYS A 91 -5.74 1.11 -9.21
C CYS A 91 -4.57 0.18 -8.92
N ILE A 92 -4.35 -0.84 -9.76
CA ILE A 92 -3.19 -1.74 -9.69
C ILE A 92 -1.90 -0.94 -9.87
N ASP A 93 -1.88 -0.03 -10.84
CA ASP A 93 -0.74 0.84 -11.15
C ASP A 93 -0.20 1.60 -9.94
N ARG A 94 -1.08 2.32 -9.23
CA ARG A 94 -0.71 3.08 -8.02
C ARG A 94 -0.10 2.21 -6.92
N PHE A 95 -0.58 0.97 -6.77
CA PHE A 95 -0.01 0.04 -5.79
C PHE A 95 1.36 -0.47 -6.22
N MET A 96 1.53 -0.77 -7.50
CA MET A 96 2.79 -1.28 -8.03
C MET A 96 3.88 -0.23 -8.04
N GLU A 97 3.55 1.03 -8.35
CA GLU A 97 4.49 2.16 -8.20
C GLU A 97 4.96 2.31 -6.75
N GLY A 98 4.02 2.34 -5.80
CA GLY A 98 4.35 2.45 -4.38
C GLY A 98 5.19 1.27 -3.89
N PHE A 99 4.84 0.04 -4.26
CA PHE A 99 5.61 -1.16 -3.93
C PHE A 99 7.02 -1.11 -4.52
N ALA A 100 7.16 -0.75 -5.80
CA ALA A 100 8.44 -0.69 -6.47
C ALA A 100 9.38 0.34 -5.85
N ASN A 101 8.85 1.52 -5.53
CA ASN A 101 9.59 2.58 -4.85
C ASN A 101 10.04 2.15 -3.45
N GLU A 102 9.16 1.52 -2.68
CA GLU A 102 9.49 1.07 -1.32
C GLU A 102 10.50 -0.08 -1.32
N LEU A 103 10.31 -1.08 -2.19
CA LEU A 103 11.23 -2.20 -2.32
C LEU A 103 12.64 -1.72 -2.71
N TYR A 104 12.72 -0.84 -3.72
CA TYR A 104 13.99 -0.29 -4.18
C TYR A 104 14.68 0.52 -3.07
N ARG A 105 13.91 1.34 -2.35
CA ARG A 105 14.40 2.14 -1.21
C ARG A 105 15.00 1.27 -0.11
N GLN A 106 14.31 0.20 0.29
CA GLN A 106 14.76 -0.69 1.37
C GLN A 106 15.91 -1.62 0.96
N GLN A 107 16.04 -1.96 -0.32
CA GLN A 107 17.17 -2.74 -0.83
C GLN A 107 18.45 -1.90 -1.02
N GLY A 108 18.42 -0.62 -0.64
CA GLY A 108 19.60 0.19 -0.40
C GLY A 108 20.36 0.65 -1.63
N GLY A 109 19.75 0.64 -2.83
CA GLY A 109 20.26 1.24 -4.09
C GLY A 109 21.59 0.71 -4.67
N VAL A 110 22.52 0.23 -3.84
CA VAL A 110 23.90 -0.15 -4.16
C VAL A 110 24.09 -1.67 -4.11
N SER A 111 23.27 -2.37 -3.31
CA SER A 111 23.23 -3.84 -3.20
C SER A 111 21.97 -4.44 -3.85
N SER A 112 21.13 -3.60 -4.48
CA SER A 112 19.88 -4.07 -5.08
C SER A 112 20.16 -4.79 -6.39
N PHE A 113 19.49 -5.91 -6.62
CA PHE A 113 19.47 -6.59 -7.93
C PHE A 113 18.88 -5.69 -9.04
N PHE A 114 18.18 -4.61 -8.65
CA PHE A 114 17.51 -3.69 -9.56
C PHE A 114 18.28 -2.38 -9.72
N LYS A 115 18.37 -1.91 -10.97
CA LYS A 115 19.06 -0.67 -11.33
C LYS A 115 18.30 0.60 -10.90
N ASN A 116 16.98 0.53 -10.85
CA ASN A 116 16.07 1.60 -10.44
C ASN A 116 14.71 1.01 -10.02
N SER A 117 13.80 1.84 -9.49
CA SER A 117 12.43 1.44 -9.16
C SER A 117 11.62 1.06 -10.40
N ASP A 118 11.87 1.67 -11.56
CA ASP A 118 11.18 1.31 -12.82
C ASP A 118 11.38 -0.16 -13.19
N ALA A 119 12.57 -0.71 -13.00
CA ALA A 119 12.86 -2.12 -13.25
C ALA A 119 12.05 -3.03 -12.31
N VAL A 120 11.87 -2.63 -11.05
CA VAL A 120 11.02 -3.34 -10.08
C VAL A 120 9.56 -3.26 -10.50
N TYR A 121 9.10 -2.08 -10.93
CA TYR A 121 7.74 -1.84 -11.39
C TYR A 121 7.39 -2.74 -12.59
N VAL A 122 8.24 -2.75 -13.63
CA VAL A 122 8.03 -3.57 -14.84
C VAL A 122 7.98 -5.06 -14.49
N LEU A 123 8.87 -5.52 -13.59
CA LEU A 123 8.86 -6.90 -13.13
C LEU A 123 7.59 -7.24 -12.33
N SER A 124 7.13 -6.31 -11.48
CA SER A 124 5.88 -6.45 -10.70
C SER A 124 4.67 -6.60 -11.61
N PHE A 125 4.54 -5.71 -12.58
CA PHE A 125 3.48 -5.79 -13.58
C PHE A 125 3.53 -7.07 -14.40
N SER A 126 4.71 -7.45 -14.88
CA SER A 126 4.90 -8.68 -15.66
C SER A 126 4.53 -9.93 -14.84
N THR A 127 4.81 -9.93 -13.52
CA THR A 127 4.49 -11.04 -12.62
C THR A 127 3.00 -11.13 -12.30
N ILE A 128 2.29 -10.00 -12.24
CA ILE A 128 0.85 -9.97 -11.97
C ILE A 128 0.02 -10.33 -13.21
N MET A 129 0.53 -10.03 -14.41
CA MET A 129 -0.12 -10.36 -15.67
C MET A 129 0.08 -11.82 -16.14
N LEU A 130 1.02 -12.54 -15.53
CA LEU A 130 1.33 -13.95 -15.82
C LEU A 130 0.43 -14.91 -15.05
#